data_AF-A0AAN7K7Y9-F1
#
_entry.id   AF-A0AAN7K7Y9-F1
#
_cell.length_a   1.000
_cell.length_b   1.000
_cell.length_c   1.000
_cell.angle_alpha   90.00
_cell.angle_beta   90.00
_cell.angle_gamma   90.00
#
_symmetry.space_group_name_H-M   'P 1'
#
loop_
_entity.id
_entity.type
_entity.pdbx_description
1 polymer ?
#
loop_
_entity_poly.entity_id
_entity_poly.type
_entity_poly.pdbx_seq_one_letter_code
_entity_poly.pdbx_strand_id
1 'polypeptide(L)'
;MSSPPAPPVPRVSIIEGIGAFISEAIAQYPSATRRASSCVHMLLYMPNYGSESELGVKQSLAFCRAAFSRFQEIQTKPSTLWRPLLLAISSCYLCYPEMVEHILNKIQEGGYTMWAAALCFVASSSFEPKLSRTSDMKLLVMALGKVIERLLEQGKPRTGLVNNCFMLLLEVTVKLKEVQEGIEDEDVGEDEDDNYSGDEDSEDEDDEDSESEDDEIEETQKEFLERYVRVAAKLENGLNVEEEDVEDQDYEPELGFLEGVDTTRTIFSLIKRYHNVLIKDQVLPSELVSNIIKSFPKHSSLFSPSR
;
A
#
# COMPACT_ATOMS: atom_id res chain seq x y z
N MET A 1 -13.43 -24.73 51.07
CA MET A 1 -14.21 -23.80 50.22
C MET A 1 -13.78 -24.06 48.78
N SER A 2 -14.70 -24.50 47.93
CA SER A 2 -14.45 -24.67 46.50
C SER A 2 -14.36 -23.31 45.84
N SER A 3 -13.32 -23.06 45.05
CA SER A 3 -13.19 -21.83 44.27
C SER A 3 -14.43 -21.59 43.41
N PRO A 4 -14.88 -20.33 43.25
CA PRO A 4 -15.99 -20.03 42.37
C PRO A 4 -15.64 -20.49 40.94
N PRO A 5 -16.63 -21.00 40.18
CA PRO A 5 -16.39 -21.39 38.80
C PRO A 5 -15.85 -20.19 38.02
N ALA A 6 -14.84 -20.43 37.19
CA ALA A 6 -14.29 -19.40 36.34
C ALA A 6 -15.42 -18.75 35.51
N PRO A 7 -15.42 -17.41 35.36
CA PRO A 7 -16.44 -16.74 34.57
C PRO A 7 -16.45 -17.32 33.14
N PRO A 8 -17.63 -17.45 32.51
CA PRO A 8 -17.72 -17.97 31.15
C PRO A 8 -16.87 -17.10 30.22
N VAL A 9 -15.93 -17.73 29.52
CA VAL A 9 -15.12 -17.04 28.51
C VAL A 9 -16.08 -16.49 27.45
N PRO A 10 -16.03 -15.18 27.13
CA PRO A 10 -16.83 -14.62 26.06
C PRO A 10 -16.60 -15.41 24.78
N ARG A 11 -17.67 -15.79 24.08
CA ARG A 11 -17.55 -16.45 22.78
C ARG A 11 -17.09 -15.41 21.75
N VAL A 12 -15.77 -15.29 21.61
CA VAL A 12 -15.15 -14.49 20.55
C VAL A 12 -15.54 -15.10 19.21
N SER A 13 -16.02 -14.29 18.26
CA SER A 13 -16.33 -14.80 16.92
C SER A 13 -15.03 -15.23 16.23
N ILE A 14 -15.10 -16.17 15.27
CA ILE A 14 -13.91 -16.58 14.51
C ILE A 14 -13.24 -15.36 13.87
N ILE A 15 -14.05 -14.45 13.34
CA ILE A 15 -13.61 -13.20 12.70
C ILE A 15 -12.88 -12.31 13.70
N GLU A 16 -13.44 -12.12 14.90
CA GLU A 16 -12.80 -11.35 15.98
C GLU A 16 -11.47 -12.00 16.43
N GLY A 17 -11.42 -13.33 16.50
CA GLY A 17 -10.20 -14.08 16.78
C GLY A 17 -9.11 -13.88 15.73
N ILE A 18 -9.47 -13.92 14.44
CA ILE A 18 -8.55 -13.64 13.32
C ILE A 18 -8.06 -12.19 13.40
N GLY A 19 -8.95 -11.23 13.63
CA GLY A 19 -8.57 -9.82 13.76
C GLY A 19 -7.62 -9.56 14.93
N ALA A 20 -7.84 -10.22 16.07
CA ALA A 20 -6.93 -10.17 17.21
C ALA A 20 -5.56 -10.79 16.88
N PHE A 21 -5.55 -11.96 16.23
CA PHE A 21 -4.32 -12.64 15.80
C PHE A 21 -3.49 -11.76 14.87
N ILE A 22 -4.10 -11.18 13.83
CA ILE A 22 -3.41 -10.31 12.87
C ILE A 22 -2.91 -9.02 13.54
N SER A 23 -3.70 -8.43 14.44
CA SER A 23 -3.27 -7.24 15.20
C SER A 23 -2.05 -7.55 16.08
N GLU A 24 -2.04 -8.70 16.76
CA GLU A 24 -0.90 -9.13 17.58
C GLU A 24 0.32 -9.46 16.72
N ALA A 25 0.12 -10.08 15.55
CA ALA A 25 1.18 -10.35 14.57
C ALA A 25 1.88 -9.05 14.13
N ILE A 26 1.11 -8.01 13.80
CA ILE A 26 1.63 -6.68 13.45
C ILE A 26 2.38 -6.05 14.63
N ALA A 27 1.85 -6.18 15.86
CA ALA A 27 2.41 -5.52 17.03
C ALA A 27 3.71 -6.16 17.52
N GLN A 28 3.79 -7.50 17.56
CA GLN A 28 4.86 -8.20 18.28
C GLN A 28 5.83 -8.99 17.41
N TYR A 29 5.46 -9.31 16.16
CA TYR A 29 6.21 -10.27 15.34
C TYR A 29 6.73 -9.57 14.07
N PRO A 30 7.97 -9.04 14.09
CA PRO A 30 8.55 -8.31 12.96
C PRO A 30 8.53 -9.12 11.65
N SER A 31 8.84 -10.42 11.73
CA SER A 31 8.86 -11.33 10.58
C SER A 31 7.47 -11.54 9.95
N ALA A 32 6.40 -11.49 10.75
CA ALA A 32 5.03 -11.63 10.26
C ALA A 32 4.36 -10.29 9.89
N THR A 33 5.00 -9.16 10.23
CA THR A 33 4.37 -7.82 10.16
C THR A 33 3.95 -7.48 8.73
N ARG A 34 4.80 -7.78 7.73
CA ARG A 34 4.50 -7.52 6.32
C ARG A 34 3.24 -8.25 5.89
N ARG A 35 3.22 -9.58 6.02
CA ARG A 35 2.10 -10.43 5.63
C ARG A 35 0.82 -10.10 6.39
N ALA A 36 0.92 -9.90 7.70
CA ALA A 36 -0.21 -9.52 8.54
C ALA A 36 -0.82 -8.17 8.11
N SER A 37 0.03 -7.20 7.73
CA SER A 37 -0.42 -5.90 7.21
C SER A 37 -1.17 -6.05 5.89
N SER A 38 -0.67 -6.89 4.96
CA SER A 38 -1.35 -7.16 3.69
C SER A 38 -2.73 -7.81 3.86
N CYS A 39 -2.93 -8.61 4.91
CA CYS A 39 -4.23 -9.22 5.21
C CYS A 39 -5.29 -8.22 5.70
N VAL A 40 -4.89 -7.03 6.20
CA VAL A 40 -5.83 -6.02 6.73
C VAL A 40 -6.83 -5.59 5.65
N HIS A 41 -6.38 -5.46 4.40
CA HIS A 41 -7.21 -5.03 3.27
C HIS A 41 -8.42 -5.96 3.06
N MET A 42 -8.17 -7.27 3.07
CA MET A 42 -9.19 -8.30 2.92
C MET A 42 -10.13 -8.38 4.14
N LEU A 43 -9.56 -8.36 5.35
CA LEU A 43 -10.34 -8.56 6.59
C LEU A 43 -11.29 -7.41 6.91
N LEU A 44 -10.95 -6.18 6.50
CA LEU A 44 -11.84 -5.03 6.63
C LEU A 44 -13.10 -5.14 5.77
N TYR A 45 -13.15 -6.10 4.84
CA TYR A 45 -14.21 -6.23 3.84
C TYR A 45 -14.98 -7.56 3.88
N MET A 46 -14.76 -8.43 4.87
CA MET A 46 -15.59 -9.64 4.97
C MET A 46 -17.09 -9.27 5.02
N PRO A 47 -17.96 -9.89 4.18
CA PRO A 47 -19.35 -9.47 4.04
C PRO A 47 -20.07 -9.48 5.38
N ASN A 48 -20.54 -8.30 5.79
CA ASN A 48 -21.30 -8.12 7.04
C ASN A 48 -22.69 -8.77 6.91
N TYR A 49 -22.88 -9.95 7.48
CA TYR A 49 -24.20 -10.56 7.61
C TYR A 49 -24.79 -10.17 8.97
N GLY A 50 -25.38 -8.96 9.07
CA GLY A 50 -26.12 -8.52 10.25
C GLY A 50 -25.38 -7.51 11.13
N SER A 51 -25.64 -7.50 12.45
CA SER A 51 -25.23 -6.51 13.48
C SER A 51 -23.70 -6.34 13.69
N GLU A 52 -22.90 -6.63 12.67
CA GLU A 52 -21.45 -6.72 12.61
C GLU A 52 -20.76 -5.41 12.18
N SER A 53 -21.53 -4.33 11.96
CA SER A 53 -20.94 -3.00 11.69
C SER A 53 -20.05 -2.53 12.85
N GLU A 54 -20.36 -2.91 14.10
CA GLU A 54 -19.48 -2.65 15.24
C GLU A 54 -18.20 -3.48 15.22
N LEU A 55 -18.25 -4.70 14.67
CA LEU A 55 -17.10 -5.60 14.61
C LEU A 55 -16.07 -5.06 13.62
N GLY A 56 -16.50 -4.65 12.42
CA GLY A 56 -15.62 -4.05 11.42
C GLY A 56 -14.93 -2.79 11.94
N VAL A 57 -15.66 -1.94 12.67
CA VAL A 57 -15.06 -0.77 13.35
C VAL A 57 -14.03 -1.22 14.39
N LYS A 58 -14.38 -2.14 15.30
CA LYS A 58 -13.46 -2.62 16.35
C LYS A 58 -12.17 -3.21 15.77
N GLN A 59 -12.28 -4.02 14.71
CA GLN A 59 -11.13 -4.61 14.02
C GLN A 59 -10.28 -3.56 13.34
N SER A 60 -10.89 -2.63 12.59
CA SER A 60 -10.16 -1.53 11.98
C SER A 60 -9.37 -0.71 12.99
N LEU A 61 -9.96 -0.44 14.16
CA LEU A 61 -9.27 0.27 15.24
C LEU A 61 -8.16 -0.57 15.88
N ALA A 62 -8.31 -1.89 15.98
CA ALA A 62 -7.27 -2.78 16.47
C ALA A 62 -6.06 -2.82 15.50
N PHE A 63 -6.32 -3.03 14.20
CA PHE A 63 -5.29 -3.01 13.16
C PHE A 63 -4.56 -1.67 13.11
N CYS A 64 -5.31 -0.56 13.11
CA CYS A 64 -4.72 0.78 13.08
C CYS A 64 -3.84 1.05 14.31
N ARG A 65 -4.28 0.64 15.51
CA ARG A 65 -3.47 0.77 16.73
C ARG A 65 -2.18 -0.05 16.64
N ALA A 66 -2.29 -1.32 16.25
CA ALA A 66 -1.13 -2.19 16.14
C ALA A 66 -0.13 -1.65 15.12
N ALA A 67 -0.60 -1.31 13.92
CA ALA A 67 0.25 -0.81 12.85
C ALA A 67 0.91 0.52 13.19
N PHE A 68 0.18 1.47 13.78
CA PHE A 68 0.75 2.77 14.14
C PHE A 68 1.72 2.69 15.32
N SER A 69 1.42 1.87 16.33
CA SER A 69 2.34 1.66 17.45
C SER A 69 3.65 1.05 16.96
N ARG A 70 3.54 0.04 16.07
CA ARG A 70 4.73 -0.59 15.47
C ARG A 70 5.52 0.39 14.60
N PHE A 71 4.84 1.17 13.78
CA PHE A 71 5.47 2.24 12.99
C PHE A 71 6.21 3.23 13.89
N GLN A 72 5.61 3.66 15.01
CA GLN A 72 6.20 4.60 15.95
C GLN A 72 7.51 4.08 16.57
N GLU A 73 7.60 2.77 16.82
CA GLU A 73 8.81 2.12 17.34
C GLU A 73 9.97 2.16 16.34
N ILE A 74 9.67 2.06 15.04
CA ILE A 74 10.68 1.98 13.97
C ILE A 74 10.85 3.28 13.18
N GLN A 75 10.10 4.34 13.50
CA GLN A 75 10.05 5.59 12.71
C GLN A 75 11.37 6.36 12.64
N THR A 76 12.35 6.06 13.51
CA THR A 76 13.64 6.77 13.53
C THR A 76 14.50 6.45 12.32
N LYS A 77 14.27 5.31 11.65
CA LYS A 77 15.01 4.90 10.48
C LYS A 77 14.06 4.26 9.45
N PRO A 78 14.00 4.77 8.21
CA PRO A 78 13.27 4.13 7.13
C PRO A 78 13.64 2.65 7.00
N SER A 79 12.61 1.81 6.91
CA SER A 79 12.77 0.36 6.75
C SER A 79 11.69 -0.20 5.83
N THR A 80 11.86 -1.43 5.36
CA THR A 80 10.94 -2.03 4.38
C THR A 80 9.54 -2.23 4.96
N LEU A 81 9.42 -2.32 6.29
CA LEU A 81 8.16 -2.46 7.00
C LEU A 81 7.32 -1.17 7.04
N TRP A 82 7.90 0.01 6.74
CA TRP A 82 7.13 1.26 6.77
C TRP A 82 5.96 1.23 5.80
N ARG A 83 6.19 0.82 4.54
CA ARG A 83 5.14 0.75 3.53
C ARG A 83 3.97 -0.13 3.96
N PRO A 84 4.14 -1.44 4.27
CA PRO A 84 3.02 -2.29 4.65
C PRO A 84 2.26 -1.76 5.88
N LEU A 85 2.95 -1.25 6.90
CA LEU A 85 2.29 -0.67 8.09
C LEU A 85 1.45 0.56 7.73
N LEU A 86 2.00 1.49 6.94
CA LEU A 86 1.32 2.72 6.53
C LEU A 86 0.13 2.43 5.60
N LEU A 87 0.22 1.41 4.75
CA LEU A 87 -0.87 0.96 3.89
C LEU A 87 -1.99 0.26 4.68
N ALA A 88 -1.65 -0.55 5.70
CA ALA A 88 -2.65 -1.13 6.59
C ALA A 88 -3.46 -0.04 7.33
N ILE A 89 -2.79 1.01 7.82
CA ILE A 89 -3.45 2.19 8.39
C ILE A 89 -4.31 2.90 7.33
N SER A 90 -3.80 3.01 6.09
CA SER A 90 -4.53 3.64 4.98
C SER A 90 -5.86 2.95 4.70
N SER A 91 -5.91 1.62 4.70
CA SER A 91 -7.19 0.91 4.51
C SER A 91 -8.15 1.09 5.67
N CYS A 92 -7.64 1.10 6.90
CA CYS A 92 -8.46 1.46 8.06
C CYS A 92 -9.04 2.88 7.91
N TYR A 93 -8.21 3.83 7.48
CA TYR A 93 -8.59 5.23 7.30
C TYR A 93 -9.63 5.42 6.19
N LEU A 94 -9.52 4.70 5.08
CA LEU A 94 -10.50 4.73 4.00
C LEU A 94 -11.88 4.23 4.44
N CYS A 95 -11.93 3.26 5.37
CA CYS A 95 -13.17 2.74 5.92
C CYS A 95 -13.77 3.65 7.02
N TYR A 96 -12.93 4.13 7.95
CA TYR A 96 -13.37 4.84 9.16
C TYR A 96 -12.48 6.06 9.48
N PRO A 97 -12.49 7.12 8.64
CA PRO A 97 -11.51 8.20 8.70
C PRO A 97 -11.49 8.94 10.04
N GLU A 98 -12.66 9.33 10.56
CA GLU A 98 -12.76 10.08 11.81
C GLU A 98 -12.25 9.31 13.03
N MET A 99 -12.55 8.01 13.07
CA MET A 99 -12.13 7.13 14.16
C MET A 99 -10.63 6.85 14.11
N VAL A 100 -10.07 6.70 12.91
CA VAL A 100 -8.62 6.55 12.71
C VAL A 100 -7.89 7.86 13.03
N GLU A 101 -8.38 9.02 12.59
CA GLU A 101 -7.81 10.31 13.02
C GLU A 101 -7.75 10.43 14.54
N HIS A 102 -8.84 10.06 15.22
CA HIS A 102 -8.91 10.08 16.68
C HIS A 102 -7.90 9.11 17.31
N ILE A 103 -7.77 7.89 16.79
CA ILE A 103 -6.91 6.86 17.36
C ILE A 103 -5.42 7.21 17.22
N LEU A 104 -5.03 7.72 16.06
CA LEU A 104 -3.64 8.11 15.79
C LEU A 104 -3.23 9.26 16.72
N ASN A 105 -4.09 10.27 16.86
CA ASN A 105 -3.84 11.41 17.74
C ASN A 105 -3.91 11.03 19.23
N LYS A 106 -4.62 9.96 19.59
CA LYS A 106 -4.65 9.43 20.95
C LYS A 106 -3.36 8.71 21.33
N ILE A 107 -2.75 7.99 20.38
CA ILE A 107 -1.47 7.28 20.61
C ILE A 107 -0.33 8.30 20.73
N GLN A 108 -0.29 9.27 19.81
CA GLN A 108 0.71 10.32 19.82
C GLN A 108 0.07 11.64 19.39
N GLU A 109 0.36 12.73 20.11
CA GLU A 109 -0.09 14.06 19.71
C GLU A 109 0.44 14.40 18.31
N GLY A 110 -0.45 14.75 17.39
CA GLY A 110 -0.11 14.95 15.98
C GLY A 110 0.12 13.65 15.19
N GLY A 111 -0.25 12.49 15.73
CA GLY A 111 -0.08 11.18 15.10
C GLY A 111 -0.71 11.09 13.71
N TYR A 112 -1.87 11.74 13.49
CA TYR A 112 -2.47 11.83 12.16
C TYR A 112 -1.56 12.55 11.14
N THR A 113 -1.01 13.70 11.53
CA THR A 113 -0.11 14.47 10.65
C THR A 113 1.22 13.75 10.43
N MET A 114 1.71 13.03 11.44
CA MET A 114 2.89 12.19 11.33
C MET A 114 2.67 11.04 10.34
N TRP A 115 1.57 10.31 10.48
CA TRP A 115 1.20 9.24 9.55
C TRP A 115 1.05 9.78 8.12
N ALA A 116 0.35 10.90 7.92
CA ALA A 116 0.19 11.50 6.59
C ALA A 116 1.54 11.95 5.98
N ALA A 117 2.45 12.49 6.79
CA ALA A 117 3.80 12.86 6.34
C ALA A 117 4.65 11.63 6.01
N ALA A 118 4.55 10.57 6.80
CA ALA A 118 5.22 9.29 6.52
C ALA A 118 4.65 8.62 5.26
N LEU A 119 3.33 8.70 5.04
CA LEU A 119 2.68 8.24 3.82
C LEU A 119 3.21 8.98 2.59
N CYS A 120 3.42 10.30 2.71
CA CYS A 120 4.06 11.08 1.68
C CYS A 120 5.50 10.59 1.40
N PHE A 121 6.26 10.33 2.46
CA PHE A 121 7.63 9.86 2.30
C PHE A 121 7.71 8.52 1.58
N VAL A 122 6.88 7.52 1.93
CA VAL A 122 6.89 6.20 1.26
C VAL A 122 6.33 6.22 -0.17
N ALA A 123 5.52 7.23 -0.50
CA ALA A 123 5.04 7.47 -1.85
C ALA A 123 6.09 8.16 -2.75
N SER A 124 7.07 8.83 -2.14
CA SER A 124 8.11 9.55 -2.87
C SER A 124 9.12 8.61 -3.52
N SER A 125 9.77 9.08 -4.58
CA SER A 125 10.88 8.37 -5.24
C SER A 125 12.12 8.18 -4.36
N SER A 126 12.18 8.81 -3.19
CA SER A 126 13.31 8.73 -2.26
C SER A 126 13.25 7.54 -1.30
N PHE A 127 12.12 6.84 -1.25
CA PHE A 127 11.94 5.68 -0.39
C PHE A 127 12.24 4.38 -1.14
N GLU A 128 13.05 3.51 -0.53
CA GLU A 128 13.41 2.19 -1.05
C GLU A 128 12.80 1.07 -0.16
N PRO A 129 12.30 -0.04 -0.74
CA PRO A 129 12.27 -0.34 -2.18
C PRO A 129 11.29 0.57 -2.93
N LYS A 130 11.51 0.86 -4.21
CA LYS A 130 10.59 1.71 -4.99
C LYS A 130 9.15 1.18 -5.01
N LEU A 131 8.20 2.09 -5.22
CA LEU A 131 6.79 1.75 -5.39
C LEU A 131 6.58 1.06 -6.75
N SER A 132 6.29 -0.24 -6.75
CA SER A 132 6.11 -1.05 -7.98
C SER A 132 4.70 -1.66 -8.09
N ARG A 133 4.11 -2.06 -6.96
CA ARG A 133 2.81 -2.74 -6.91
C ARG A 133 1.64 -1.80 -7.23
N THR A 134 0.73 -2.26 -8.09
CA THR A 134 -0.45 -1.49 -8.54
C THR A 134 -1.42 -1.22 -7.40
N SER A 135 -1.66 -2.23 -6.56
CA SER A 135 -2.49 -2.16 -5.35
C SER A 135 -1.97 -1.14 -4.34
N ASP A 136 -0.65 -1.13 -4.09
CA ASP A 136 0.00 -0.14 -3.21
C ASP A 136 -0.19 1.28 -3.76
N MET A 137 0.04 1.48 -5.07
CA MET A 137 -0.18 2.77 -5.75
C MET A 137 -1.63 3.22 -5.63
N LYS A 138 -2.58 2.31 -5.86
CA LYS A 138 -4.02 2.57 -5.78
C LYS A 138 -4.44 2.97 -4.37
N LEU A 139 -3.99 2.24 -3.34
CA LEU A 139 -4.22 2.57 -1.94
C LEU A 139 -3.63 3.94 -1.57
N LEU A 140 -2.39 4.23 -1.98
CA LEU A 140 -1.76 5.53 -1.74
C LEU A 140 -2.56 6.66 -2.36
N VAL A 141 -3.00 6.50 -3.61
CA VAL A 141 -3.83 7.47 -4.32
C VAL A 141 -5.13 7.76 -3.55
N MET A 142 -5.85 6.71 -3.16
CA MET A 142 -7.11 6.87 -2.43
C MET A 142 -6.88 7.50 -1.06
N ALA A 143 -5.86 7.06 -0.32
CA ALA A 143 -5.56 7.55 1.01
C ALA A 143 -5.10 9.01 1.00
N LEU A 144 -4.17 9.38 0.11
CA LEU A 144 -3.71 10.76 -0.06
C LEU A 144 -4.87 11.68 -0.49
N GLY A 145 -5.70 11.24 -1.44
CA GLY A 145 -6.90 11.97 -1.83
C GLY A 145 -7.84 12.21 -0.63
N LYS A 146 -8.05 11.19 0.20
CA LYS A 146 -8.89 11.31 1.39
C LYS A 146 -8.27 12.17 2.49
N VAL A 147 -6.95 12.15 2.66
CA VAL A 147 -6.21 13.05 3.58
C VAL A 147 -6.38 14.51 3.14
N ILE A 148 -6.20 14.80 1.85
CA ILE A 148 -6.36 16.16 1.31
C ILE A 148 -7.80 16.63 1.51
N GLU A 149 -8.79 15.81 1.16
CA GLU A 149 -10.21 16.14 1.36
C GLU A 149 -10.47 16.54 2.82
N ARG A 150 -10.04 15.69 3.77
CA ARG A 150 -10.27 15.89 5.20
C ARG A 150 -9.54 17.11 5.76
N LEU A 151 -8.30 17.35 5.35
CA LEU A 151 -7.55 18.54 5.76
C LEU A 151 -8.21 19.84 5.27
N LEU A 152 -8.79 19.82 4.07
CA LEU A 152 -9.49 20.98 3.50
C LEU A 152 -10.88 21.17 4.10
N GLU A 153 -11.63 20.09 4.37
CA GLU A 153 -12.95 20.14 5.02
C GLU A 153 -12.89 20.71 6.44
N GLN A 154 -11.79 20.47 7.17
CA GLN A 154 -11.57 21.02 8.51
C GLN A 154 -11.31 22.54 8.50
N GLY A 155 -11.35 23.21 7.34
CA GLY A 155 -11.14 24.65 7.21
C GLY A 155 -9.74 25.10 7.63
N LYS A 156 -8.80 24.16 7.76
CA LYS A 156 -7.43 24.46 8.13
C LYS A 156 -6.79 25.25 7.00
N PRO A 157 -6.05 26.33 7.30
CA PRO A 157 -5.30 27.03 6.28
C PRO A 157 -4.37 26.04 5.60
N ARG A 158 -4.13 26.27 4.31
CA ARG A 158 -3.23 25.46 3.50
C ARG A 158 -1.90 25.26 4.22
N THR A 159 -1.59 24.02 4.60
CA THR A 159 -0.34 23.64 5.27
C THR A 159 0.66 23.08 4.27
N GLY A 160 1.94 23.05 4.64
CA GLY A 160 2.95 22.32 3.85
C GLY A 160 2.58 20.85 3.63
N LEU A 161 1.86 20.23 4.58
CA LEU A 161 1.38 18.86 4.46
C LEU A 161 0.37 18.69 3.31
N VAL A 162 -0.63 19.58 3.18
CA VAL A 162 -1.60 19.50 2.06
C VAL A 162 -0.89 19.59 0.71
N ASN A 163 0.10 20.46 0.59
CA ASN A 163 0.89 20.60 -0.65
C ASN A 163 1.68 19.34 -0.97
N ASN A 164 2.37 18.78 0.03
CA ASN A 164 3.16 17.56 -0.12
C ASN A 164 2.26 16.39 -0.51
N CYS A 165 1.14 16.20 0.19
CA CYS A 165 0.15 15.18 -0.15
C CYS A 165 -0.37 15.37 -1.58
N PHE A 166 -0.65 16.61 -1.99
CA PHE A 166 -1.21 16.88 -3.32
C PHE A 166 -0.20 16.64 -4.43
N MET A 167 1.06 17.06 -4.29
CA MET A 167 2.11 16.80 -5.28
C MET A 167 2.32 15.29 -5.45
N LEU A 168 2.45 14.57 -4.33
CA LEU A 168 2.63 13.12 -4.36
C LEU A 168 1.40 12.37 -4.86
N LEU A 169 0.19 12.87 -4.57
CA LEU A 169 -1.03 12.33 -5.16
C LEU A 169 -0.94 12.39 -6.69
N LEU A 170 -0.56 13.53 -7.27
CA LEU A 170 -0.43 13.66 -8.72
C LEU A 170 0.68 12.75 -9.26
N GLU A 171 1.85 12.70 -8.63
CA GLU A 171 2.97 11.84 -9.05
C GLU A 171 2.57 10.35 -9.06
N VAL A 172 1.99 9.85 -7.96
CA VAL A 172 1.55 8.45 -7.87
C VAL A 172 0.39 8.17 -8.82
N THR A 173 -0.49 9.15 -9.09
CA THR A 173 -1.58 8.99 -10.06
C THR A 173 -1.06 8.81 -11.49
N VAL A 174 -0.04 9.57 -11.88
CA VAL A 174 0.63 9.39 -13.18
C VAL A 174 1.26 8.01 -13.24
N LYS A 175 2.03 7.64 -12.21
CA LYS A 175 2.74 6.36 -12.17
C LYS A 175 1.79 5.16 -12.19
N LEU A 176 0.68 5.22 -11.45
CA LEU A 176 -0.36 4.20 -11.47
C LEU A 176 -0.92 4.00 -12.87
N LYS A 177 -1.16 5.09 -13.60
CA LYS A 177 -1.67 5.05 -14.96
C LYS A 177 -0.64 4.49 -15.94
N GLU A 178 0.64 4.85 -15.79
CA GLU A 178 1.73 4.30 -16.61
C GLU A 178 1.87 2.78 -16.42
N VAL A 179 1.77 2.28 -15.19
CA VAL A 179 1.78 0.84 -14.90
C VAL A 179 0.54 0.16 -15.50
N GLN A 180 -0.65 0.78 -15.38
CA GLN A 180 -1.87 0.23 -15.95
C GLN A 180 -1.85 0.14 -17.48
N GLU A 181 -1.33 1.17 -18.17
CA GLU A 181 -1.20 1.15 -19.64
C GLU A 181 -0.11 0.19 -20.11
N GLY A 182 1.00 0.05 -19.37
CA GLY A 182 2.06 -0.91 -19.69
C GLY A 182 1.65 -2.38 -19.56
N ILE A 183 0.63 -2.68 -18.75
CA ILE A 183 0.04 -4.03 -18.64
C ILE A 183 -0.86 -4.35 -19.85
N GLU A 184 -1.45 -3.33 -20.50
CA GLU A 184 -2.35 -3.54 -21.64
C GLU A 184 -1.60 -3.83 -22.97
N ASP A 185 -0.30 -3.50 -23.05
CA ASP A 185 0.51 -3.69 -24.27
C ASP A 185 1.13 -5.11 -24.42
N GLU A 186 1.04 -5.97 -23.40
CA GLU A 186 1.58 -7.36 -23.46
C GLU A 186 0.60 -8.39 -24.08
N ASP A 187 -0.63 -7.99 -24.42
CA ASP A 187 -1.73 -8.89 -24.83
C ASP A 187 -2.13 -8.76 -26.32
N VAL A 188 -1.23 -8.29 -27.18
CA VAL A 188 -1.46 -8.19 -28.64
C VAL A 188 -0.41 -9.00 -29.39
N GLY A 189 -0.64 -10.32 -29.48
CA GLY A 189 0.33 -11.23 -30.08
C GLY A 189 -0.19 -12.57 -30.57
N GLU A 190 -1.44 -12.67 -31.04
CA GLU A 190 -1.86 -13.81 -31.87
C GLU A 190 -2.72 -13.32 -33.05
N ASP A 191 -2.06 -12.81 -34.09
CA ASP A 191 -2.63 -12.86 -35.43
C ASP A 191 -2.63 -14.34 -35.87
N GLU A 192 -3.77 -15.01 -35.68
CA GLU A 192 -4.10 -16.28 -36.34
C GLU A 192 -4.20 -16.03 -37.86
N ASP A 193 -3.06 -16.01 -38.55
CA ASP A 193 -3.02 -16.06 -40.01
C ASP A 193 -3.10 -17.54 -40.44
N ASP A 194 -4.31 -18.09 -40.34
CA ASP A 194 -4.69 -19.38 -40.91
C ASP A 194 -4.62 -19.30 -42.44
N ASN A 195 -3.49 -19.74 -43.02
CA ASN A 195 -3.45 -20.07 -44.43
C ASN A 195 -2.60 -21.33 -44.73
N TYR A 196 -3.33 -22.40 -45.03
CA TYR A 196 -2.87 -23.68 -45.56
C TYR A 196 -1.84 -23.57 -46.70
N SER A 197 -0.78 -24.39 -46.66
CA SER A 197 -0.62 -25.55 -47.59
C SER A 197 0.75 -26.22 -47.49
N GLY A 198 0.76 -27.56 -47.47
CA GLY A 198 1.71 -28.38 -48.23
C GLY A 198 2.97 -28.88 -47.51
N ASP A 199 2.86 -30.09 -46.94
CA ASP A 199 3.75 -31.25 -47.13
C ASP A 199 5.24 -30.98 -47.46
N GLU A 200 6.16 -31.37 -46.58
CA GLU A 200 7.16 -32.43 -46.83
C GLU A 200 8.18 -32.52 -45.68
N ASP A 201 8.56 -33.77 -45.38
CA ASP A 201 9.52 -34.23 -44.37
C ASP A 201 10.81 -33.42 -44.28
N SER A 202 11.24 -33.10 -43.07
CA SER A 202 12.66 -33.14 -42.69
C SER A 202 12.81 -33.37 -41.19
N GLU A 203 13.35 -34.55 -40.87
CA GLU A 203 13.98 -34.85 -39.59
C GLU A 203 15.23 -33.98 -39.49
N ASP A 204 15.28 -33.05 -38.52
CA ASP A 204 16.52 -32.53 -37.96
C ASP A 204 16.25 -32.22 -36.48
N GLU A 205 16.60 -33.20 -35.63
CA GLU A 205 16.78 -33.03 -34.19
C GLU A 205 18.09 -32.24 -33.97
N ASP A 206 18.04 -30.92 -34.10
CA ASP A 206 19.08 -30.03 -33.57
C ASP A 206 18.63 -29.51 -32.20
N ASP A 207 19.03 -30.28 -31.20
CA ASP A 207 18.92 -30.02 -29.77
C ASP A 207 19.92 -28.89 -29.40
N GLU A 208 19.52 -27.63 -29.59
CA GLU A 208 20.16 -26.47 -28.96
C GLU A 208 19.13 -25.73 -28.07
N ASP A 209 18.67 -26.42 -27.03
CA ASP A 209 18.19 -25.77 -25.80
C ASP A 209 19.37 -25.01 -25.16
N SER A 210 19.62 -23.81 -25.66
CA SER A 210 20.24 -22.75 -24.86
C SER A 210 19.13 -21.92 -24.24
N GLU A 211 18.30 -22.58 -23.42
CA GLU A 211 17.67 -21.88 -22.30
C GLU A 211 18.81 -21.54 -21.35
N SER A 212 19.28 -20.29 -21.41
CA SER A 212 20.02 -19.73 -20.29
C SER A 212 19.02 -19.62 -19.14
N GLU A 213 18.82 -20.73 -18.44
CA GLU A 213 18.40 -20.70 -17.04
C GLU A 213 19.32 -19.66 -16.40
N ASP A 214 18.71 -18.59 -15.90
CA ASP A 214 19.37 -17.69 -14.97
C ASP A 214 19.77 -18.59 -13.80
N ASP A 215 20.99 -19.13 -13.87
CA ASP A 215 21.59 -19.97 -12.85
C ASP A 215 21.59 -19.12 -11.57
N GLU A 216 20.51 -19.21 -10.80
CA GLU A 216 20.45 -18.74 -9.42
C GLU A 216 21.57 -19.49 -8.71
N ILE A 217 22.75 -18.87 -8.63
CA ILE A 217 23.93 -19.47 -8.03
C ILE A 217 23.55 -19.89 -6.61
N GLU A 218 23.39 -21.19 -6.40
CA GLU A 218 22.98 -21.75 -5.11
C GLU A 218 23.92 -21.21 -4.03
N GLU A 219 23.35 -20.52 -3.04
CA GLU A 219 24.11 -19.91 -1.93
C GLU A 219 24.95 -21.00 -1.24
N THR A 220 26.25 -20.77 -1.14
CA THR A 220 27.12 -21.74 -0.48
C THR A 220 26.84 -21.76 1.03
N GLN A 221 27.03 -22.91 1.69
CA GLN A 221 26.84 -23.04 3.15
C GLN A 221 27.60 -21.96 3.95
N LYS A 222 28.76 -21.53 3.46
CA LYS A 222 29.56 -20.49 4.10
C LYS A 222 28.90 -19.12 4.01
N GLU A 223 28.34 -18.76 2.86
CA GLU A 223 27.60 -17.50 2.67
C GLU A 223 26.34 -17.47 3.53
N PHE A 224 25.61 -18.59 3.59
CA PHE A 224 24.48 -18.76 4.51
C PHE A 224 24.88 -18.53 5.97
N LEU A 225 25.97 -19.17 6.43
CA LEU A 225 26.50 -19.01 7.79
C LEU A 225 26.97 -17.57 8.05
N GLU A 226 27.62 -16.92 7.09
CA GLU A 226 28.03 -15.51 7.20
C GLU A 226 26.83 -14.56 7.29
N ARG A 227 25.76 -14.81 6.52
CA ARG A 227 24.49 -14.07 6.63
C ARG A 227 23.90 -14.24 8.02
N TYR A 228 23.83 -15.48 8.52
CA TYR A 228 23.27 -15.78 9.84
C TYR A 228 24.07 -15.13 10.98
N VAL A 229 25.41 -15.14 10.89
CA VAL A 229 26.29 -14.45 11.85
C VAL A 229 26.06 -12.93 11.83
N ARG A 230 25.90 -12.32 10.64
CA ARG A 230 25.59 -10.88 10.52
C ARG A 230 24.21 -10.55 11.10
N VAL A 231 23.22 -11.42 10.90
CA VAL A 231 21.87 -11.29 11.46
C VAL A 231 21.90 -11.40 12.97
N ALA A 232 22.54 -12.44 13.52
CA ALA A 232 22.67 -12.63 14.97
C ALA A 232 23.39 -11.44 15.64
N ALA A 233 24.46 -10.93 15.04
CA ALA A 233 25.19 -9.76 15.57
C ALA A 233 24.35 -8.46 15.51
N LYS A 234 23.48 -8.31 14.52
CA LYS A 234 22.53 -7.17 14.45
C LYS A 234 21.46 -7.30 15.53
N LEU A 235 20.94 -8.50 15.76
CA LEU A 235 19.95 -8.79 16.79
C LEU A 235 20.51 -8.54 18.20
N GLU A 236 21.75 -8.96 18.47
CA GLU A 236 22.45 -8.73 19.75
C GLU A 236 22.67 -7.23 20.02
N ASN A 237 22.90 -6.43 18.98
CA ASN A 237 23.04 -4.97 19.06
C ASN A 237 21.70 -4.22 19.14
N GLY A 238 20.57 -4.93 19.27
CA GLY A 238 19.24 -4.32 19.33
C GLY A 238 18.79 -3.69 18.01
N LEU A 239 19.47 -4.00 16.90
CA LEU A 239 19.03 -3.60 15.57
C LEU A 239 18.02 -4.64 15.09
N ASN A 240 16.74 -4.26 14.93
CA ASN A 240 15.72 -5.13 14.36
C ASN A 240 16.24 -5.69 13.03
N VAL A 241 16.41 -7.01 12.97
CA VAL A 241 16.63 -7.70 11.72
C VAL A 241 15.27 -7.97 11.11
N GLU A 242 14.97 -7.26 10.03
CA GLU A 242 13.87 -7.63 9.14
C GLU A 242 14.34 -8.90 8.42
N GLU A 243 13.94 -10.07 8.93
CA GLU A 243 13.98 -11.30 8.15
C GLU A 243 12.93 -11.14 7.05
N GLU A 244 13.40 -10.71 5.89
CA GLU A 244 12.57 -10.58 4.71
C GLU A 244 12.41 -11.97 4.10
N ASP A 245 11.24 -12.57 4.28
CA ASP A 245 10.89 -13.79 3.55
C ASP A 245 10.77 -13.44 2.07
N VAL A 246 11.58 -14.10 1.24
CA VAL A 246 11.69 -13.82 -0.19
C VAL A 246 10.36 -14.12 -0.89
N GLU A 247 9.61 -15.12 -0.40
CA GLU A 247 8.30 -15.50 -0.96
C GLU A 247 7.21 -14.43 -0.77
N ASP A 248 7.35 -13.53 0.22
CA ASP A 248 6.37 -12.47 0.47
C ASP A 248 6.59 -11.23 -0.44
N GLN A 249 7.63 -11.22 -1.29
CA GLN A 249 8.00 -10.08 -2.15
C GLN A 249 7.19 -9.98 -3.46
N ASP A 250 6.56 -11.06 -3.92
CA ASP A 250 5.84 -11.07 -5.21
C ASP A 250 4.31 -11.12 -5.08
N TYR A 251 3.79 -11.29 -3.87
CA TYR A 251 2.34 -11.31 -3.67
C TYR A 251 1.73 -9.90 -3.79
N GLU A 252 0.87 -9.71 -4.79
CA GLU A 252 0.04 -8.52 -4.97
C GLU A 252 -1.15 -8.54 -3.98
N PRO A 253 -1.24 -7.58 -3.04
CA PRO A 253 -2.33 -7.53 -2.07
C PRO A 253 -3.73 -7.37 -2.70
N GLU A 254 -4.64 -8.29 -2.37
CA GLU A 254 -6.06 -8.13 -2.73
C GLU A 254 -6.71 -6.95 -1.97
N LEU A 255 -7.16 -5.94 -2.71
CA LEU A 255 -7.77 -4.73 -2.12
C LEU A 255 -9.26 -4.86 -1.81
N GLY A 256 -9.88 -6.01 -2.05
CA GLY A 256 -11.32 -6.21 -1.86
C GLY A 256 -12.15 -5.22 -2.68
N PHE A 257 -13.15 -4.55 -2.07
CA PHE A 257 -13.97 -3.56 -2.78
C PHE A 257 -13.22 -2.34 -3.28
N LEU A 258 -12.06 -2.03 -2.68
CA LEU A 258 -11.24 -0.90 -3.11
C LEU A 258 -10.66 -1.15 -4.51
N GLU A 259 -10.62 -2.41 -4.96
CA GLU A 259 -10.27 -2.78 -6.33
C GLU A 259 -11.27 -2.22 -7.35
N GLY A 260 -12.55 -2.13 -7.00
CA GLY A 260 -13.58 -1.56 -7.88
C GLY A 260 -13.63 -0.03 -7.92
N VAL A 261 -12.81 0.66 -7.12
CA VAL A 261 -12.87 2.12 -7.02
C VAL A 261 -12.20 2.77 -8.22
N ASP A 262 -12.95 3.61 -8.93
CA ASP A 262 -12.43 4.51 -9.97
C ASP A 262 -11.63 5.66 -9.32
N THR A 263 -10.33 5.42 -9.18
CA THR A 263 -9.37 6.37 -8.60
C THR A 263 -9.31 7.65 -9.42
N THR A 264 -9.24 7.53 -10.75
CA THR A 264 -9.19 8.66 -11.69
C THR A 264 -10.36 9.62 -11.45
N ARG A 265 -11.59 9.10 -11.48
CA ARG A 265 -12.79 9.93 -11.24
C ARG A 265 -12.78 10.56 -9.85
N THR A 266 -12.35 9.82 -8.84
CA THR A 266 -12.30 10.29 -7.45
C THR A 266 -11.34 11.49 -7.32
N ILE A 267 -10.13 11.37 -7.86
CA ILE A 267 -9.08 12.41 -7.81
C ILE A 267 -9.50 13.66 -8.56
N PHE A 268 -9.95 13.54 -9.81
CA PHE A 268 -10.30 14.72 -10.59
C PHE A 268 -11.57 15.41 -10.06
N SER A 269 -12.47 14.67 -9.40
CA SER A 269 -13.59 15.26 -8.66
C SER A 269 -13.12 16.07 -7.45
N LEU A 270 -12.14 15.56 -6.69
CA LEU A 270 -11.51 16.27 -5.58
C LEU A 270 -10.84 17.57 -6.06
N ILE A 271 -10.02 17.48 -7.12
CA ILE A 271 -9.33 18.64 -7.71
C ILE A 271 -10.33 19.68 -8.17
N LYS A 272 -11.41 19.27 -8.84
CA LYS A 272 -12.46 20.19 -9.29
C LYS A 272 -13.16 20.88 -8.12
N ARG A 273 -13.47 20.13 -7.05
CA ARG A 273 -14.13 20.66 -5.84
C ARG A 273 -13.27 21.69 -5.11
N TYR A 274 -11.96 21.44 -5.01
CA TYR A 274 -11.01 22.29 -4.29
C TYR A 274 -10.05 23.06 -5.21
N HIS A 275 -10.46 23.33 -6.46
CA HIS A 275 -9.61 23.89 -7.52
C HIS A 275 -8.89 25.18 -7.12
N ASN A 276 -9.59 26.09 -6.43
CA ASN A 276 -8.98 27.35 -6.01
C ASN A 276 -7.78 27.12 -5.08
N VAL A 277 -7.89 26.18 -4.14
CA VAL A 277 -6.84 25.93 -3.14
C VAL A 277 -5.73 25.04 -3.69
N LEU A 278 -6.08 24.02 -4.47
CA LEU A 278 -5.13 23.02 -4.97
C LEU A 278 -4.39 23.47 -6.24
N ILE A 279 -5.05 24.26 -7.10
CA ILE A 279 -4.49 24.69 -8.38
C ILE A 279 -4.15 26.18 -8.36
N LYS A 280 -5.12 27.08 -8.08
CA LYS A 280 -4.90 28.52 -8.27
C LYS A 280 -3.92 29.11 -7.27
N ASP A 281 -3.97 28.66 -6.02
CA ASP A 281 -3.10 29.20 -4.98
C ASP A 281 -1.70 28.55 -5.00
N GLN A 282 -1.44 27.55 -5.86
CA GLN A 282 -0.23 26.75 -5.88
C GLN A 282 0.66 27.00 -7.10
N VAL A 283 1.98 27.02 -6.88
CA VAL A 283 2.96 26.79 -7.94
C VAL A 283 3.26 25.30 -7.98
N LEU A 284 2.77 24.62 -9.01
CA LEU A 284 3.09 23.22 -9.29
C LEU A 284 4.35 23.12 -10.16
N PRO A 285 5.22 22.11 -9.98
CA PRO A 285 6.32 21.85 -10.89
C PRO A 285 5.81 21.68 -12.33
N SER A 286 6.43 22.35 -13.30
CA SER A 286 5.99 22.32 -14.70
C SER A 286 6.04 20.90 -15.29
N GLU A 287 7.03 20.12 -14.89
CA GLU A 287 7.18 18.72 -15.29
C GLU A 287 6.00 17.87 -14.80
N LEU A 288 5.62 18.01 -13.52
CA LEU A 288 4.47 17.31 -12.95
C LEU A 288 3.17 17.66 -13.68
N VAL A 289 2.95 18.94 -13.98
CA VAL A 289 1.77 19.39 -14.74
C VAL A 289 1.79 18.83 -16.16
N SER A 290 2.94 18.84 -16.83
CA SER A 290 3.10 18.28 -18.17
C SER A 290 2.78 16.79 -18.19
N ASN A 291 3.31 16.03 -17.22
CA ASN A 291 3.08 14.60 -17.10
C ASN A 291 1.60 14.30 -16.85
N ILE A 292 0.95 15.02 -15.93
CA ILE A 292 -0.50 14.87 -15.68
C ILE A 292 -1.32 15.18 -16.93
N ILE A 293 -1.00 16.23 -17.69
CA ILE A 293 -1.74 16.59 -18.91
C ILE A 293 -1.55 15.53 -20.00
N LYS A 294 -0.32 14.98 -20.14
CA LYS A 294 -0.01 13.92 -21.08
C LYS A 294 -0.77 12.63 -20.73
N SER A 295 -0.71 12.23 -19.46
CA SER A 295 -1.38 11.05 -18.93
C SER A 295 -2.91 11.20 -18.92
N PHE A 296 -3.43 12.39 -18.66
CA PHE A 296 -4.88 12.63 -18.55
C PHE A 296 -5.35 13.83 -19.41
N PRO A 297 -5.32 13.73 -20.75
CA PRO A 297 -5.63 14.85 -21.63
C PRO A 297 -7.03 15.44 -21.42
N LYS A 298 -8.02 14.57 -21.07
CA LYS A 298 -9.41 14.94 -20.77
C LYS A 298 -9.53 15.92 -19.59
N HIS A 299 -8.52 15.97 -18.71
CA HIS A 299 -8.51 16.80 -17.51
C HIS A 299 -7.57 18.02 -17.60
N SER A 300 -6.95 18.26 -18.76
CA SER A 300 -6.01 19.37 -19.00
C SER A 300 -6.56 20.76 -18.64
N SER A 301 -7.86 20.99 -18.83
CA SER A 301 -8.52 22.25 -18.49
C SER A 301 -8.46 22.60 -16.99
N LEU A 302 -8.29 21.61 -16.11
CA LEU A 302 -8.15 21.83 -14.67
C LEU A 302 -6.80 22.45 -14.31
N PHE A 303 -5.76 22.28 -15.13
CA PHE A 303 -4.39 22.73 -14.85
C PHE A 303 -3.99 23.95 -15.69
N SER A 304 -4.87 24.41 -16.57
CA SER A 304 -4.63 25.61 -17.37
C SER A 304 -4.82 26.87 -16.51
N PRO A 305 -3.92 27.88 -16.60
CA PRO A 305 -4.13 29.14 -15.92
C PRO A 305 -5.46 29.76 -16.39
N SER A 306 -6.31 30.15 -15.43
CA SER A 306 -7.56 30.83 -15.73
C SER A 306 -7.24 32.12 -16.50
N ARG A 307 -7.80 32.26 -17.71
CA ARG A 307 -7.78 33.53 -18.46
C ARG A 307 -8.52 34.62 -17.70
#